data_AF-A0A8T2R1E4-F1
#
_entry.id   AF-A0A8T2R1E4-F1
#
_cell.length_a   1.000
_cell.length_b   1.000
_cell.length_c   1.000
_cell.angle_alpha   90.00
_cell.angle_beta   90.00
_cell.angle_gamma   90.00
#
_symmetry.space_group_name_H-M   'P 1'
#
loop_
_entity.id
_entity.type
_entity.pdbx_description
1 polymer ?
#
loop_
_entity_poly.entity_id
_entity_poly.type
_entity_poly.pdbx_seq_one_letter_code
_entity_poly.pdbx_strand_id
1 'polypeptide(L)'
;MLQEDLKKSNIELAKQNLEAESKIIELKNQCAIIRTSELATAQENFSRAQEEKRNLLDKFSDRALINKLQAAADEVDEESEMLHRRLLRGEMELAEYIPKYRRLRVLYHKRILTRLAASSSVRL
;
A
#
# COMPACT_ATOMS: atom_id res chain seq x y z
N MET A 1 62.63 -31.19 30.76
CA MET A 1 61.78 -30.06 31.19
C MET A 1 61.24 -29.30 30.00
N LEU A 2 62.04 -28.48 29.29
CA LEU A 2 61.53 -27.61 28.21
C LEU A 2 60.67 -28.31 27.13
N GLN A 3 61.05 -29.53 26.73
CA GLN A 3 60.35 -30.31 25.71
C GLN A 3 59.01 -30.91 26.19
N GLU A 4 58.91 -31.24 27.48
CA GLU A 4 57.66 -31.73 28.09
C GLU A 4 56.70 -30.59 28.37
N ASP A 5 57.22 -29.44 28.79
CA ASP A 5 56.41 -28.22 29.01
C ASP A 5 55.84 -27.71 27.68
N LEU A 6 56.62 -27.75 26.59
CA LEU A 6 56.13 -27.44 25.24
C LEU A 6 55.03 -28.42 24.79
N LYS A 7 55.20 -29.72 25.04
CA LYS A 7 54.19 -30.72 24.69
C LYS A 7 52.89 -30.51 25.47
N LYS A 8 52.97 -30.25 26.78
CA LYS A 8 51.80 -29.94 27.60
C LYS A 8 51.09 -28.67 27.12
N SER A 9 51.83 -27.60 26.88
CA SER A 9 51.29 -26.35 26.34
C SER A 9 50.59 -26.54 24.99
N ASN A 10 51.18 -27.30 24.06
CA ASN A 10 50.54 -27.62 22.78
C ASN A 10 49.27 -28.46 22.93
N ILE A 11 49.23 -29.40 23.88
CA ILE A 11 48.03 -30.21 24.16
C ILE A 11 46.92 -29.33 24.74
N GLU A 12 47.24 -28.42 25.66
CA GLU A 12 46.29 -27.45 26.22
C GLU A 12 45.70 -26.55 25.11
N LEU A 13 46.55 -26.00 24.24
CA LEU A 13 46.16 -25.19 23.09
C LEU A 13 45.28 -25.97 22.11
N ALA A 14 45.62 -27.22 21.81
CA ALA A 14 44.82 -28.07 20.93
C ALA A 14 43.42 -28.32 21.48
N LYS A 15 43.28 -28.55 22.79
CA LYS A 15 41.98 -28.70 23.47
C LYS A 15 41.15 -27.41 23.40
N GLN A 16 41.76 -26.27 23.73
CA GLN A 16 41.09 -24.97 23.65
C GLN A 16 40.65 -24.64 22.22
N ASN A 17 41.47 -24.95 21.22
CA ASN A 17 41.11 -24.76 19.82
C ASN A 17 39.93 -25.64 19.41
N LEU A 18 39.90 -26.90 19.83
CA LEU A 18 38.78 -27.81 19.56
C LEU A 18 37.48 -27.31 20.18
N GLU A 19 37.52 -26.85 21.43
CA GLU A 19 36.37 -26.27 22.12
C GLU A 19 35.90 -24.98 21.44
N ALA A 20 36.82 -24.10 21.06
CA ALA A 20 36.51 -22.88 20.32
C ALA A 20 35.85 -23.20 18.96
N GLU A 21 36.35 -24.20 18.24
CA GLU A 21 35.80 -24.63 16.95
C GLU A 21 34.36 -25.14 17.10
N SER A 22 34.09 -25.96 18.13
CA SER A 22 32.73 -26.44 18.41
C SER A 22 31.75 -25.27 18.68
N LYS A 23 32.19 -24.27 19.45
CA LYS A 23 31.40 -23.07 19.76
C LYS A 23 31.16 -22.19 18.54
N ILE A 24 32.14 -22.08 17.65
CA ILE A 24 32.00 -21.37 16.37
C ILE A 24 30.96 -22.04 15.48
N ILE A 25 30.95 -23.37 15.40
CA ILE A 25 29.98 -24.12 14.60
C ILE A 25 28.56 -23.91 15.15
N GLU A 26 28.39 -23.96 16.47
CA GLU A 26 27.10 -23.73 17.11
C GLU A 26 26.58 -22.30 16.82
N LEU A 27 27.41 -21.28 17.01
CA LEU A 27 27.05 -19.89 16.72
C LEU A 27 26.71 -19.68 15.25
N LYS A 28 27.42 -20.35 14.33
CA LYS A 28 27.10 -20.32 12.89
C LYS A 28 25.74 -20.95 12.61
N ASN A 29 25.41 -22.06 13.25
CA ASN A 29 24.10 -22.71 13.11
C ASN A 29 22.99 -21.81 13.65
N GLN A 30 23.18 -21.18 14.81
CA GLN A 30 22.23 -20.22 15.36
C GLN A 30 22.03 -19.02 14.43
N CYS A 31 23.12 -18.46 13.89
CA CYS A 31 23.04 -17.37 12.90
C CYS A 31 22.30 -17.81 11.63
N ALA A 32 22.51 -19.05 11.17
CA ALA A 32 21.81 -19.60 10.02
C ALA A 32 20.31 -19.70 10.29
N ILE A 33 19.91 -20.20 11.47
CA ILE A 33 18.51 -20.29 11.89
C ILE A 33 17.88 -18.90 11.95
N ILE A 34 18.49 -17.94 12.66
CA ILE A 34 17.95 -16.57 12.76
C ILE A 34 17.79 -15.94 11.37
N ARG A 35 18.75 -16.16 10.47
CA ARG A 35 18.68 -15.63 9.10
C ARG A 35 17.53 -16.23 8.30
N THR A 36 17.27 -17.53 8.43
CA THR A 36 16.24 -18.21 7.64
C THR A 36 14.86 -18.16 8.26
N SER A 37 14.73 -18.19 9.59
CA SER A 37 13.43 -18.17 10.27
C SER A 37 12.97 -16.75 10.58
N GLU A 38 13.81 -15.94 11.22
CA GLU A 38 13.38 -14.64 11.74
C GLU A 38 13.55 -13.54 10.68
N LEU A 39 14.74 -13.43 10.09
CA LEU A 39 15.02 -12.37 9.13
C LEU A 39 14.20 -12.53 7.86
N ALA A 40 14.12 -13.74 7.30
CA ALA A 40 13.32 -13.98 6.09
C ALA A 40 11.83 -13.69 6.33
N THR A 41 11.27 -14.16 7.45
CA THR A 41 9.87 -13.89 7.82
C THR A 41 9.62 -12.40 8.04
N ALA A 42 10.53 -11.69 8.70
CA ALA A 42 10.42 -10.25 8.89
C ALA A 42 10.47 -9.48 7.56
N GLN A 43 11.35 -9.89 6.64
CA GLN A 43 11.46 -9.31 5.29
C GLN A 43 10.21 -9.56 4.45
N GLU A 44 9.63 -10.76 4.52
CA GLU A 44 8.38 -11.09 3.82
C GLU A 44 7.22 -10.26 4.36
N ASN A 45 7.07 -10.19 5.69
CA ASN A 45 6.03 -9.39 6.33
C ASN A 45 6.17 -7.89 6.00
N PHE A 46 7.40 -7.37 6.02
CA PHE A 46 7.68 -5.99 5.62
C PHE A 46 7.32 -5.74 4.16
N SER A 47 7.71 -6.65 3.26
CA SER A 47 7.40 -6.54 1.83
C SER A 47 5.90 -6.55 1.56
N ARG A 48 5.16 -7.44 2.25
CA ARG A 48 3.69 -7.48 2.18
C ARG A 48 3.06 -6.18 2.66
N ALA A 49 3.48 -5.67 3.82
CA ALA A 49 2.96 -4.42 4.37
C ALA A 49 3.26 -3.21 3.45
N GLN A 50 4.45 -3.19 2.84
CA GLN A 50 4.83 -2.15 1.89
C GLN A 50 3.98 -2.20 0.62
N GLU A 51 3.66 -3.40 0.14
CA GLU A 51 2.79 -3.62 -1.01
C GLU A 51 1.35 -3.15 -0.73
N GLU A 52 0.81 -3.52 0.43
CA GLU A 52 -0.51 -3.06 0.89
C GLU A 52 -0.56 -1.53 0.97
N LYS A 53 0.46 -0.91 1.56
CA LYS A 53 0.59 0.56 1.63
C LYS A 53 0.60 1.17 0.23
N ARG A 54 1.37 0.60 -0.71
CA ARG A 54 1.44 1.09 -2.09
C ARG A 54 0.09 1.01 -2.79
N ASN A 55 -0.61 -0.11 -2.65
CA ASN A 55 -1.93 -0.33 -3.24
C ASN A 55 -2.99 0.62 -2.65
N LEU A 56 -2.91 0.91 -1.36
CA LEU A 56 -3.75 1.94 -0.73
C LEU A 56 -3.41 3.33 -1.27
N LEU A 57 -2.14 3.70 -1.31
CA LEU A 57 -1.71 4.99 -1.85
C LEU A 57 -2.12 5.20 -3.30
N ASP A 58 -2.09 4.16 -4.14
CA ASP A 58 -2.54 4.27 -5.52
C ASP A 58 -4.05 4.56 -5.60
N LYS A 59 -4.86 3.83 -4.81
CA LYS A 59 -6.33 3.98 -4.76
C LYS A 59 -6.81 5.29 -4.14
N PHE A 60 -6.06 5.81 -3.18
CA PHE A 60 -6.39 6.97 -2.36
C PHE A 60 -5.47 8.16 -2.61
N SER A 61 -4.64 8.11 -3.65
CA SER A 61 -3.86 9.28 -4.06
C SER A 61 -4.81 10.43 -4.38
N ASP A 62 -4.38 11.65 -4.10
CA ASP A 62 -5.19 12.84 -4.34
C ASP A 62 -5.66 12.91 -5.80
N ARG A 63 -4.79 12.51 -6.73
CA ARG A 63 -5.13 12.39 -8.16
C ARG A 63 -6.19 11.33 -8.42
N ALA A 64 -6.08 10.13 -7.83
CA ALA A 64 -7.09 9.09 -7.98
C ALA A 64 -8.46 9.52 -7.43
N LEU A 65 -8.48 10.21 -6.28
CA LEU A 65 -9.72 10.72 -5.69
C LEU A 65 -10.33 11.86 -6.53
N ILE A 66 -9.52 12.79 -7.03
CA ILE A 66 -9.95 13.86 -7.94
C ILE A 66 -10.53 13.27 -9.24
N ASN A 67 -9.87 12.26 -9.82
CA ASN A 67 -10.35 11.57 -11.02
C ASN A 67 -11.66 10.82 -10.77
N LYS A 68 -11.80 10.13 -9.64
CA LYS A 68 -13.07 9.49 -9.23
C LYS A 68 -14.20 10.52 -9.09
N LEU A 69 -13.90 11.70 -8.53
CA LEU A 69 -14.88 12.77 -8.39
C LEU A 69 -15.29 13.35 -9.74
N GLN A 70 -14.36 13.45 -10.69
CA GLN A 70 -14.67 13.82 -12.07
C GLN A 70 -15.58 12.81 -12.75
N ALA A 71 -15.22 11.52 -12.72
CA ALA A 71 -16.04 10.46 -13.30
C ALA A 71 -17.45 10.43 -12.71
N ALA A 72 -17.57 10.61 -11.39
CA ALA A 72 -18.87 10.71 -10.74
C ALA A 72 -19.64 11.98 -11.15
N ALA A 73 -18.97 13.08 -11.49
CA ALA A 73 -19.65 14.25 -12.05
C ALA A 73 -20.16 13.95 -13.45
N ASP A 74 -19.33 13.34 -14.30
CA ASP A 74 -19.69 12.98 -15.68
C ASP A 74 -20.88 12.01 -15.73
N GLU A 75 -20.92 11.02 -14.84
CA GLU A 75 -22.07 10.10 -14.73
C GLU A 75 -23.40 10.83 -14.44
N VAL A 76 -23.37 11.83 -13.56
CA VAL A 76 -24.58 12.62 -13.24
C VAL A 76 -24.95 13.56 -14.38
N ASP A 77 -23.96 14.05 -15.13
CA ASP A 77 -24.19 14.85 -16.33
C ASP A 77 -24.90 14.00 -17.39
N GLU A 78 -24.38 12.81 -17.67
CA GLU A 78 -24.99 11.84 -18.57
C GLU A 78 -26.39 11.42 -18.12
N GLU A 79 -26.61 11.19 -16.83
CA GLU A 79 -27.94 10.90 -16.27
C GLU A 79 -28.92 12.05 -16.51
N SER A 80 -28.46 13.29 -16.35
CA SER A 80 -29.29 14.47 -16.59
C SER A 80 -29.64 14.65 -18.08
N GLU A 81 -28.72 14.31 -18.98
CA GLU A 81 -28.96 14.31 -20.43
C GLU A 81 -29.93 13.19 -20.84
N MET A 82 -29.79 12.00 -20.26
CA MET A 82 -30.75 10.91 -20.47
C MET A 82 -32.15 11.31 -20.00
N LEU A 83 -32.26 11.93 -18.82
CA LEU A 83 -33.52 12.43 -18.29
C LEU A 83 -34.14 13.49 -19.22
N HIS A 84 -33.32 14.39 -19.77
CA HIS A 84 -33.76 15.39 -20.73
C HIS A 84 -34.30 14.77 -22.03
N ARG A 85 -33.61 13.76 -22.57
CA ARG A 85 -34.07 13.03 -23.76
C ARG A 85 -35.41 12.34 -23.55
N ARG A 86 -35.66 11.79 -22.35
CA ARG A 86 -36.95 11.16 -22.01
C ARG A 86 -38.11 12.16 -22.05
N LEU A 87 -37.90 13.37 -21.54
CA LEU A 87 -38.88 14.46 -21.67
C LEU A 87 -39.17 14.77 -23.14
N LEU A 88 -38.13 14.92 -23.97
CA LEU A 88 -38.29 15.25 -25.39
C LEU A 88 -39.03 14.16 -26.19
N ARG A 89 -38.95 12.90 -25.75
CA ARG A 89 -39.70 11.77 -26.33
C ARG A 89 -41.14 11.66 -25.83
N GLY A 90 -41.56 12.51 -24.89
CA GLY A 90 -42.86 12.42 -24.25
C GLY A 90 -42.99 11.24 -23.28
N GLU A 91 -41.87 10.64 -22.85
CA GLU A 91 -41.85 9.54 -21.87
C GLU A 91 -41.98 10.04 -20.42
N MET A 92 -42.08 11.36 -20.23
CA MET A 92 -42.11 12.03 -18.93
C MET A 92 -42.83 13.37 -19.01
N GLU A 93 -43.64 13.67 -18.01
CA GLU A 93 -44.31 14.97 -17.86
C GLU A 93 -43.37 16.04 -17.30
N LEU A 94 -43.60 17.29 -17.68
CA LEU A 94 -42.77 18.42 -17.23
C LEU A 94 -42.73 18.55 -15.70
N ALA A 95 -43.87 18.30 -15.04
CA ALA A 95 -44.00 18.34 -13.59
C ALA A 95 -43.12 17.30 -12.87
N GLU A 96 -42.88 16.15 -13.50
CA GLU A 96 -41.98 15.10 -12.98
C GLU A 96 -40.51 15.39 -13.31
N TYR A 97 -40.25 15.94 -14.50
CA TYR A 97 -38.92 16.24 -14.99
C TYR A 97 -38.19 17.29 -14.14
N ILE A 98 -38.83 18.45 -13.90
CA ILE A 98 -38.19 19.61 -13.25
C ILE A 98 -37.51 19.24 -11.92
N PRO A 99 -38.18 18.60 -10.93
CA PRO A 99 -37.56 18.28 -9.66
C PRO A 99 -36.40 17.27 -9.79
N LYS A 100 -36.52 16.28 -10.69
CA LYS A 100 -35.48 15.27 -10.94
C LYS A 100 -34.25 15.90 -11.59
N TYR A 101 -34.44 16.68 -12.64
CA TYR A 101 -33.36 17.34 -13.37
C TYR A 101 -32.62 18.35 -12.50
N ARG A 102 -33.37 19.16 -11.72
CA ARG A 102 -32.77 20.11 -10.77
C ARG A 102 -31.88 19.41 -9.75
N ARG A 103 -32.32 18.27 -9.21
CA ARG A 103 -31.54 17.48 -8.24
C ARG A 103 -30.23 17.00 -8.85
N LEU A 104 -30.26 16.47 -10.07
CA LEU A 104 -29.06 16.01 -10.79
C LEU A 104 -28.10 17.17 -11.06
N ARG A 105 -28.59 18.31 -11.55
CA ARG A 105 -27.75 19.49 -11.82
C ARG A 105 -27.11 20.07 -10.56
N VAL A 106 -27.85 20.15 -9.45
CA VAL A 106 -27.28 20.57 -8.15
C VAL A 106 -26.16 19.62 -7.71
N LEU A 107 -26.37 18.30 -7.86
CA LEU A 107 -25.37 17.30 -7.51
C LEU A 107 -24.12 17.41 -8.40
N TYR A 108 -24.29 17.55 -9.72
CA TYR A 108 -23.22 17.76 -10.68
C TYR A 108 -22.36 18.98 -10.29
N HIS A 109 -22.98 20.14 -10.12
CA HIS A 109 -22.25 21.36 -9.79
C HIS A 109 -21.55 21.26 -8.43
N LYS A 110 -22.15 20.61 -7.43
CA LYS A 110 -21.49 20.35 -6.14
C LYS A 110 -20.23 19.49 -6.30
N ARG A 111 -20.28 18.45 -7.15
CA ARG A 111 -19.12 17.58 -7.43
C ARG A 111 -18.01 18.35 -8.17
N ILE A 112 -18.36 19.13 -9.18
CA ILE A 112 -17.41 19.97 -9.92
C ILE A 112 -16.73 21.00 -9.01
N LEU A 113 -17.50 21.72 -8.18
CA LEU A 113 -16.93 22.70 -7.24
C LEU A 113 -15.98 22.04 -6.24
N THR A 114 -16.38 20.90 -5.67
CA THR A 114 -15.50 20.12 -4.78
C THR A 114 -14.22 19.69 -5.49
N ARG A 115 -14.31 19.25 -6.76
CA ARG A 115 -13.15 18.86 -7.56
C ARG A 115 -12.20 20.02 -7.82
N LEU A 116 -12.74 21.19 -8.17
CA LEU A 116 -11.96 22.40 -8.42
C LEU A 116 -11.22 22.83 -7.14
N ALA A 117 -11.92 22.83 -6.00
CA ALA A 117 -11.31 23.11 -4.71
C ALA A 117 -10.17 22.12 -4.39
N ALA A 118 -10.42 20.81 -4.49
CA ALA A 118 -9.40 19.77 -4.26
C ALA A 118 -8.20 19.92 -5.21
N SER A 119 -8.45 20.19 -6.49
CA SER A 119 -7.39 20.38 -7.50
C SER A 119 -6.55 21.62 -7.23
N SER A 120 -7.14 22.67 -6.67
CA SER A 120 -6.42 23.89 -6.29
C SER A 120 -5.53 23.66 -5.05
N SER A 121 -5.98 22.86 -4.09
CA SER A 121 -5.21 22.53 -2.89
C SER A 121 -4.02 21.62 -3.17
N VAL A 122 -4.13 20.69 -4.13
CA VAL A 122 -3.04 19.77 -4.53
C VAL A 122 -1.94 20.45 -5.37
N ARG A 123 -2.21 21.63 -5.93
CA ARG A 123 -1.23 22.42 -6.69
C ARG A 123 -0.33 23.30 -5.82
N LEU A 124 -0.66 23.46 -4.54
CA LEU A 124 0.16 24.15 -3.53
C LEU A 124 1.11 23.15 -2.86
#